data_AF-M3QXI2-F1
#
_entry.id   AF-M3QXI2-F1
#
_cell.length_a   1.000
_cell.length_b   1.000
_cell.length_c   1.000
_cell.angle_alpha   90.00
_cell.angle_beta   90.00
_cell.angle_gamma   90.00
#
_symmetry.space_group_name_H-M   'P 1'
#
loop_
_entity.id
_entity.type
_entity.pdbx_description
1 polymer ?
#
loop_
_entity_poly.entity_id
_entity_poly.type
_entity_poly.pdbx_seq_one_letter_code
_entity_poly.pdbx_strand_id
1 'polypeptide(L)'
;MPQTLTTEWQKDLGENFEAIHKNYLHTIGNLTLTGYNNEYSNNSFRKKRDMEKGFKQSSLRLNQSLKDLGSFGEKEIEERANDLADRALKIWTYPKLDLETLEEYKPKKEKKEKEKYKLKKEKKVYDLSSYKFSPHSRELFDTLREKIKALDERVTEKFNQKYIAYKFCKISFVDIVVQEKGLKLYLKMELNELQDEIKEKLKIEDVSEIGRPCVGNMKVELETKENIPYCLGLIKQALEKQMGGRNRQ
;
A
#
# COMPACT_ATOMS: atom_id res chain seq x y z
N MET A 1 -1.17 13.27 -25.68
CA MET A 1 -2.55 13.13 -25.15
C MET A 1 -2.76 14.06 -23.95
N PRO A 2 -3.93 14.70 -23.81
CA PRO A 2 -4.25 15.62 -22.71
C PRO A 2 -4.73 14.88 -21.45
N GLN A 3 -4.67 15.55 -20.30
CA GLN A 3 -5.22 15.02 -19.05
C GLN A 3 -6.74 14.89 -19.12
N THR A 4 -7.41 15.87 -19.73
CA THR A 4 -8.85 15.84 -19.99
C THR A 4 -9.08 15.75 -21.49
N LEU A 5 -9.82 14.72 -21.91
CA LEU A 5 -10.20 14.55 -23.31
C LEU A 5 -11.18 15.66 -23.73
N THR A 6 -10.89 16.28 -24.86
CA THR A 6 -11.83 17.16 -25.56
C THR A 6 -12.59 16.37 -26.62
N THR A 7 -13.67 16.94 -27.15
CA THR A 7 -14.43 16.34 -28.25
C THR A 7 -13.58 16.07 -29.50
N GLU A 8 -12.56 16.89 -29.78
CA GLU A 8 -11.59 16.63 -30.85
C GLU A 8 -10.76 15.38 -30.56
N TRP A 9 -10.24 15.23 -29.33
CA TRP A 9 -9.48 14.03 -28.95
C TRP A 9 -10.33 12.77 -28.95
N GLN A 10 -11.59 12.84 -28.53
CA GLN A 10 -12.50 11.70 -28.60
C GLN A 10 -12.71 11.24 -30.05
N LYS A 11 -12.85 12.18 -30.99
CA LYS A 11 -12.93 11.88 -32.43
C LYS A 11 -11.64 11.28 -32.97
N ASP A 12 -10.49 11.88 -32.63
CA ASP A 12 -9.18 11.44 -33.11
C ASP A 12 -8.81 10.03 -32.60
N LEU A 13 -9.25 9.67 -31.39
CA LEU A 13 -9.02 8.35 -30.79
C LEU A 13 -10.06 7.28 -31.21
N GLY A 14 -11.16 7.69 -31.83
CA GLY A 14 -12.24 6.80 -32.26
C GLY A 14 -13.07 6.23 -31.12
N GLU A 15 -13.88 5.19 -31.40
CA GLU A 15 -14.87 4.64 -30.46
C GLU A 15 -14.27 4.14 -29.13
N ASN A 16 -13.01 3.70 -29.15
CA ASN A 16 -12.30 3.17 -27.98
C ASN A 16 -11.55 4.27 -27.17
N PHE A 17 -11.89 5.55 -27.36
CA PHE A 17 -11.16 6.67 -26.77
C PHE A 17 -10.96 6.57 -25.25
N GLU A 18 -11.94 6.05 -24.50
CA GLU A 18 -11.85 5.91 -23.04
C GLU A 18 -10.81 4.87 -22.62
N ALA A 19 -10.82 3.71 -23.29
CA ALA A 19 -9.87 2.64 -23.03
C ALA A 19 -8.45 3.07 -23.42
N ILE A 20 -8.31 3.72 -24.58
CA ILE A 20 -7.02 4.23 -25.05
C ILE A 20 -6.48 5.29 -24.08
N HIS A 21 -7.31 6.23 -23.64
CA HIS A 21 -6.88 7.26 -22.69
C HIS A 21 -6.45 6.64 -21.36
N LYS A 22 -7.25 5.74 -20.80
CA LYS A 22 -6.93 5.05 -19.53
C LYS A 22 -5.60 4.29 -19.60
N ASN A 23 -5.37 3.56 -20.69
CA ASN A 23 -4.21 2.68 -20.81
C ASN A 23 -2.93 3.44 -21.19
N TYR A 24 -3.05 4.48 -22.03
CA TYR A 24 -1.89 5.10 -22.68
C TYR A 24 -1.53 6.48 -22.15
N LEU A 25 -2.37 7.15 -21.34
CA LEU A 25 -2.11 8.49 -20.82
C LEU A 25 -0.75 8.60 -20.10
N HIS A 26 -0.41 7.62 -19.27
CA HIS A 26 0.81 7.58 -18.46
C HIS A 26 1.84 6.57 -18.97
N THR A 27 2.03 6.52 -20.29
CA THR A 27 3.02 5.64 -20.93
C THR A 27 4.17 6.43 -21.54
N ILE A 28 5.30 5.76 -21.77
CA ILE A 28 6.49 6.38 -22.36
C ILE A 28 6.23 6.92 -23.78
N GLY A 29 5.34 6.30 -24.55
CA GLY A 29 4.94 6.80 -25.87
C GLY A 29 4.29 8.19 -25.82
N ASN A 30 3.60 8.50 -24.72
CA ASN A 30 3.00 9.82 -24.50
C ASN A 30 3.93 10.82 -23.80
N LEU A 31 5.18 10.43 -23.49
CA LEU A 31 6.15 11.31 -22.84
C LEU A 31 6.64 12.38 -23.82
N THR A 32 6.45 13.64 -23.44
CA THR A 32 6.97 14.81 -24.14
C THR A 32 7.59 15.79 -23.16
N LEU A 33 8.62 16.51 -23.59
CA LEU A 33 9.21 17.60 -22.80
C LEU A 33 8.97 18.91 -23.53
N THR A 34 8.40 19.91 -22.86
CA THR A 34 8.17 21.24 -23.44
C THR A 34 8.18 22.31 -22.35
N GLY A 35 8.59 23.52 -22.72
CA GLY A 35 8.47 24.71 -21.87
C GLY A 35 7.13 25.43 -22.00
N TYR A 36 6.25 24.97 -22.90
CA TYR A 36 5.00 25.64 -23.29
C TYR A 36 3.75 24.82 -22.92
N ASN A 37 3.77 24.19 -21.73
CA ASN A 37 2.70 23.30 -21.29
C ASN A 37 1.35 24.03 -21.17
N ASN A 38 1.37 25.29 -20.72
CA ASN A 38 0.16 26.10 -20.53
C ASN A 38 -0.54 26.39 -21.86
N GLU A 39 0.24 26.68 -22.90
CA GLU A 39 -0.24 26.98 -24.24
C GLU A 39 -0.73 25.71 -24.95
N TYR A 40 -0.11 24.56 -24.67
CA TYR A 40 -0.52 23.27 -25.22
C TYR A 40 -1.86 22.82 -24.63
N SER A 41 -2.04 22.92 -23.31
CA SER A 41 -3.29 22.61 -22.60
C SER A 41 -3.95 21.30 -23.10
N ASN A 42 -5.29 21.28 -23.21
CA ASN A 42 -6.06 20.16 -23.75
C ASN A 42 -6.30 20.25 -25.27
N ASN A 43 -5.50 21.05 -26.00
CA ASN A 43 -5.62 21.17 -27.46
C ASN A 43 -5.39 19.81 -28.16
N SER A 44 -5.99 19.65 -29.34
CA SER A 44 -5.76 18.50 -30.23
C SER A 44 -4.28 18.33 -30.58
N PHE A 45 -3.89 17.11 -30.93
CA PHE A 45 -2.53 16.80 -31.33
C PHE A 45 -2.07 17.71 -32.48
N ARG A 46 -2.89 17.83 -33.53
CA ARG A 46 -2.59 18.67 -34.70
C ARG A 46 -2.30 20.12 -34.32
N LYS A 47 -3.11 20.70 -33.41
CA LYS A 47 -2.90 22.07 -32.92
C LYS A 47 -1.59 22.19 -32.14
N LYS A 48 -1.30 21.24 -31.24
CA LYS A 48 -0.02 21.21 -30.49
C LYS A 48 1.19 21.01 -31.40
N ARG A 49 1.04 20.28 -32.50
CA ARG A 49 2.08 20.05 -33.51
C ARG A 49 2.37 21.31 -34.31
N ASP A 50 1.32 21.96 -34.82
CA ASP A 50 1.42 23.01 -35.84
C ASP A 50 1.50 24.45 -35.28
N MET A 51 1.17 24.66 -34.00
CA MET A 51 1.25 25.99 -33.38
C MET A 51 2.68 26.55 -33.31
N GLU A 52 2.80 27.86 -33.08
CA GLU A 52 4.08 28.48 -32.76
C GLU A 52 4.71 27.80 -31.53
N LYS A 53 5.97 27.39 -31.63
CA LYS A 53 6.68 26.58 -30.62
C LYS A 53 6.03 25.22 -30.37
N GLY A 54 5.25 24.73 -31.34
CA GLY A 54 4.65 23.39 -31.37
C GLY A 54 5.67 22.27 -31.59
N PHE A 55 5.20 21.02 -31.59
CA PHE A 55 6.09 19.86 -31.81
C PHE A 55 6.85 19.93 -33.14
N LYS A 56 6.26 20.56 -34.17
CA LYS A 56 6.90 20.71 -35.48
C LYS A 56 8.15 21.58 -35.46
N GLN A 57 8.21 22.52 -34.51
CA GLN A 57 9.32 23.47 -34.31
C GLN A 57 10.19 23.10 -33.10
N SER A 58 9.89 22.00 -32.40
CA SER A 58 10.62 21.59 -31.20
C SER A 58 12.06 21.24 -31.54
N SER A 59 13.03 21.81 -30.83
CA SER A 59 14.46 21.45 -30.95
C SER A 59 14.83 20.21 -30.14
N LEU A 60 13.92 19.72 -29.28
CA LEU A 60 14.18 18.61 -28.38
C LEU A 60 14.13 17.27 -29.12
N ARG A 61 15.23 16.51 -29.07
CA ARG A 61 15.34 15.16 -29.68
C ARG A 61 14.28 14.16 -29.20
N LEU A 62 13.66 14.42 -28.05
CA LEU A 62 12.60 13.57 -27.51
C LEU A 62 11.32 13.67 -28.35
N ASN A 63 11.00 14.85 -28.88
CA ASN A 63 9.73 15.14 -29.57
C ASN A 63 9.83 15.08 -31.10
N GLN A 64 11.02 14.85 -31.67
CA GLN A 64 11.22 14.91 -33.13
C GLN A 64 10.31 13.98 -33.91
N SER A 65 10.01 12.78 -33.38
CA SER A 65 9.11 11.83 -34.03
C SER A 65 7.68 12.35 -34.18
N LEU A 66 7.28 13.39 -33.43
CA LEU A 66 5.94 13.98 -33.48
C LEU A 66 5.79 15.04 -34.59
N LYS A 67 6.90 15.46 -35.22
CA LYS A 67 6.94 16.59 -36.16
C LYS A 67 6.05 16.37 -37.40
N ASP A 68 6.11 15.18 -37.96
CA ASP A 68 5.53 14.85 -39.27
C ASP A 68 4.32 13.90 -39.17
N LEU A 69 3.92 13.50 -37.96
CA LEU A 69 2.76 12.64 -37.73
C LEU A 69 1.46 13.38 -38.00
N GLY A 70 0.57 12.80 -38.81
CA GLY A 70 -0.76 13.34 -39.11
C GLY A 70 -1.77 13.17 -37.98
N SER A 71 -1.67 12.06 -37.26
CA SER A 71 -2.54 11.61 -36.17
C SER A 71 -1.68 11.20 -34.96
N PHE A 72 -2.31 11.08 -33.79
CA PHE A 72 -1.65 10.56 -32.60
C PHE A 72 -2.64 9.75 -31.75
N GLY A 73 -2.94 8.56 -32.25
CA GLY A 73 -3.79 7.56 -31.60
C GLY A 73 -2.98 6.42 -30.98
N GLU A 74 -3.67 5.33 -30.65
CA GLU A 74 -3.09 4.15 -30.00
C GLU A 74 -1.86 3.62 -30.74
N LYS A 75 -1.99 3.41 -32.05
CA LYS A 75 -0.89 2.89 -32.89
C LYS A 75 0.35 3.79 -32.85
N GLU A 76 0.20 5.09 -33.01
CA GLU A 76 1.34 6.02 -32.98
C GLU A 76 1.97 6.11 -31.58
N ILE A 77 1.18 5.94 -30.52
CA ILE A 77 1.70 5.88 -29.15
C ILE A 77 2.54 4.62 -28.93
N GLU A 78 2.09 3.47 -29.42
CA GLU A 78 2.80 2.19 -29.30
C GLU A 78 4.11 2.19 -30.10
N GLU A 79 4.05 2.61 -31.38
CA GLU A 79 5.24 2.75 -32.23
C GLU A 79 6.27 3.67 -31.57
N ARG A 80 5.81 4.82 -31.07
CA ARG A 80 6.68 5.75 -30.35
C ARG A 80 7.25 5.15 -29.06
N ALA A 81 6.46 4.37 -28.31
CA ALA A 81 6.92 3.74 -27.09
C ALA A 81 8.07 2.76 -27.36
N ASN A 82 7.94 1.96 -28.43
CA ASN A 82 8.98 1.02 -28.86
C ASN A 82 10.26 1.76 -29.29
N ASP A 83 10.13 2.82 -30.09
CA ASP A 83 11.29 3.65 -30.51
C ASP A 83 12.04 4.25 -29.31
N LEU A 84 11.30 4.73 -28.31
CA LEU A 84 11.89 5.27 -27.09
C LEU A 84 12.55 4.20 -26.24
N ALA A 85 11.95 3.01 -26.15
CA ALA A 85 12.53 1.86 -25.44
C ALA A 85 13.85 1.42 -26.10
N ASP A 86 13.88 1.31 -27.44
CA ASP A 86 15.09 0.95 -28.18
C ASP A 86 16.22 1.96 -27.99
N ARG A 87 15.88 3.25 -27.96
CA ARG A 87 16.85 4.31 -27.64
C ARG A 87 17.32 4.21 -26.19
N ALA A 88 16.43 3.93 -25.26
CA ALA A 88 16.75 3.76 -23.85
C ALA A 88 17.73 2.60 -23.64
N LEU A 89 17.50 1.45 -24.29
CA LEU A 89 18.38 0.28 -24.22
C LEU A 89 19.80 0.55 -24.77
N LYS A 90 19.94 1.45 -25.74
CA LYS A 90 21.24 1.89 -26.27
C LYS A 90 21.99 2.83 -25.32
N ILE A 91 21.28 3.66 -24.56
CA ILE A 91 21.87 4.61 -23.60
C ILE A 91 22.19 3.89 -22.28
N TRP A 92 21.22 3.17 -21.74
CA TRP A 92 21.32 2.42 -20.48
C TRP A 92 21.51 0.94 -20.76
N THR A 93 22.63 0.61 -21.40
CA THR A 93 23.01 -0.79 -21.60
C THR A 93 23.20 -1.50 -20.27
N TYR A 94 22.79 -2.76 -20.20
CA TYR A 94 22.99 -3.56 -18.99
C TYR A 94 24.48 -3.72 -18.71
N PRO A 95 24.98 -3.35 -17.52
CA PRO A 95 26.39 -3.45 -17.21
C PRO A 95 26.81 -4.92 -17.19
N LYS A 96 27.81 -5.27 -17.99
CA LYS A 96 28.45 -6.60 -17.91
C LYS A 96 29.48 -6.54 -16.79
N LEU A 97 29.13 -7.15 -15.66
CA LEU A 97 30.02 -7.26 -14.51
C LEU A 97 30.49 -8.71 -14.39
N ASP A 98 31.77 -8.90 -14.09
CA ASP A 98 32.28 -10.21 -13.70
C ASP A 98 31.75 -10.61 -12.31
N LEU A 99 31.87 -11.90 -12.00
CA LEU A 99 31.36 -12.47 -10.75
C LEU A 99 32.08 -11.88 -9.52
N GLU A 100 33.33 -11.45 -9.65
CA GLU A 100 34.14 -10.91 -8.56
C GLU A 100 33.66 -9.51 -8.17
N THR A 101 33.42 -8.65 -9.16
CA THR A 101 32.80 -7.33 -9.00
C THR A 101 31.37 -7.48 -8.48
N LEU A 102 30.58 -8.44 -8.98
CA LEU A 102 29.25 -8.71 -8.44
C LEU A 102 29.30 -9.12 -6.95
N GLU A 103 30.27 -9.94 -6.54
CA GLU A 103 30.51 -10.28 -5.12
C GLU A 103 30.96 -9.08 -4.28
N GLU A 104 31.66 -8.12 -4.87
CA GLU A 104 32.05 -6.88 -4.20
C GLU A 104 30.85 -5.97 -3.89
N TYR A 105 29.96 -5.81 -4.87
CA TYR A 105 28.77 -4.96 -4.79
C TYR A 105 27.55 -5.67 -4.18
N LYS A 106 27.60 -7.01 -4.01
CA LYS A 106 26.69 -7.69 -3.08
C LYS A 106 26.87 -7.04 -1.70
N PRO A 107 25.80 -6.64 -1.02
CA PRO A 107 25.91 -5.87 0.20
C PRO A 107 26.67 -6.64 1.29
N LYS A 108 27.98 -6.36 1.44
CA LYS A 108 28.85 -6.93 2.49
C LYS A 108 28.37 -6.55 3.90
N LYS A 109 27.63 -5.45 4.04
CA LYS A 109 26.99 -5.02 5.29
C LYS A 109 25.73 -5.82 5.64
N GLU A 110 24.97 -6.29 4.65
CA GLU A 110 23.75 -7.04 4.95
C GLU A 110 24.02 -8.44 5.49
N LYS A 111 25.08 -9.15 5.09
CA LYS A 111 25.39 -10.46 5.68
C LYS A 111 26.03 -10.35 7.06
N LYS A 112 27.05 -9.50 7.26
CA LYS A 112 27.74 -9.37 8.57
C LYS A 112 26.91 -8.65 9.62
N GLU A 113 26.11 -7.62 9.27
CA GLU A 113 25.19 -7.02 10.24
C GLU A 113 23.95 -7.88 10.46
N LYS A 114 23.35 -8.52 9.43
CA LYS A 114 22.23 -9.45 9.69
C LYS A 114 22.70 -10.70 10.44
N GLU A 115 23.92 -11.20 10.27
CA GLU A 115 24.44 -12.32 11.09
C GLU A 115 24.83 -11.89 12.50
N LYS A 116 25.48 -10.74 12.70
CA LYS A 116 25.79 -10.26 14.06
C LYS A 116 24.53 -9.81 14.82
N TYR A 117 23.53 -9.25 14.13
CA TYR A 117 22.20 -8.99 14.69
C TYR A 117 21.32 -10.25 14.82
N LYS A 118 21.47 -11.27 13.94
CA LYS A 118 20.80 -12.59 14.12
C LYS A 118 21.45 -13.46 15.18
N LEU A 119 22.76 -13.34 15.43
CA LEU A 119 23.41 -14.05 16.53
C LEU A 119 23.17 -13.35 17.87
N LYS A 120 23.05 -12.01 17.92
CA LYS A 120 22.64 -11.29 19.15
C LYS A 120 21.13 -11.32 19.41
N LYS A 121 20.32 -11.56 18.39
CA LYS A 121 18.91 -11.89 18.53
C LYS A 121 18.78 -13.37 18.25
N GLU A 122 19.14 -14.19 19.25
CA GLU A 122 18.39 -15.41 19.49
C GLU A 122 16.95 -15.12 19.07
N LYS A 123 16.38 -15.91 18.14
CA LYS A 123 14.94 -15.87 17.91
C LYS A 123 14.35 -16.21 19.28
N LYS A 124 14.11 -15.21 20.13
CA LYS A 124 13.34 -15.34 21.34
C LYS A 124 11.98 -15.71 20.81
N VAL A 125 11.75 -17.02 20.80
CA VAL A 125 10.44 -17.60 20.52
C VAL A 125 9.63 -17.20 21.73
N TYR A 126 8.68 -16.31 21.51
CA TYR A 126 7.72 -15.94 22.54
C TYR A 126 6.57 -16.94 22.50
N ASP A 127 6.08 -17.26 23.67
CA ASP A 127 4.90 -18.09 23.89
C ASP A 127 4.10 -17.51 25.06
N LEU A 128 3.06 -18.21 25.51
CA LEU A 128 2.23 -17.76 26.62
C LEU A 128 3.01 -17.55 27.94
N SER A 129 4.08 -18.32 28.16
CA SER A 129 4.92 -18.18 29.36
C SER A 129 5.76 -16.89 29.36
N SER A 130 5.90 -16.27 28.19
CA SER A 130 6.65 -15.01 28.04
C SER A 130 5.92 -13.78 28.58
N TYR A 131 4.63 -13.90 28.93
CA TYR A 131 3.81 -12.78 29.41
C TYR A 131 3.45 -12.95 30.89
N LYS A 132 3.45 -11.84 31.62
CA LYS A 132 3.08 -11.80 33.03
C LYS A 132 1.57 -11.68 33.18
N PHE A 133 0.88 -12.82 33.21
CA PHE A 133 -0.54 -12.86 33.53
C PHE A 133 -0.76 -12.92 35.04
N SER A 134 -1.75 -12.17 35.54
CA SER A 134 -2.39 -12.50 36.81
C SER A 134 -3.43 -13.61 36.56
N PRO A 135 -3.90 -14.33 37.59
CA PRO A 135 -4.97 -15.32 37.41
C PRO A 135 -6.19 -14.73 36.69
N HIS A 136 -6.54 -13.48 37.01
CA HIS A 136 -7.64 -12.75 36.40
C HIS A 136 -7.38 -12.40 34.93
N SER A 137 -6.24 -11.77 34.62
CA SER A 137 -5.94 -11.40 33.23
C SER A 137 -5.69 -12.63 32.35
N ARG A 138 -5.23 -13.75 32.92
CA ARG A 138 -5.12 -15.03 32.22
C ARG A 138 -6.49 -15.56 31.81
N GLU A 139 -7.44 -15.55 32.73
CA GLU A 139 -8.79 -16.04 32.47
C GLU A 139 -9.53 -15.22 31.40
N LEU A 140 -9.40 -13.89 31.47
CA LEU A 140 -9.90 -12.99 30.42
C LEU A 140 -9.27 -13.31 29.07
N PHE A 141 -7.96 -13.52 29.04
CA PHE A 141 -7.22 -13.82 27.81
C PHE A 141 -7.61 -15.17 27.21
N ASP A 142 -7.67 -16.24 28.00
CA ASP A 142 -8.00 -17.58 27.51
C ASP A 142 -9.43 -17.61 26.96
N THR A 143 -10.39 -16.98 27.65
CA THR A 143 -11.77 -16.86 27.18
C THR A 143 -11.87 -16.09 25.87
N LEU A 144 -11.14 -14.97 25.76
CA LEU A 144 -11.14 -14.14 24.57
C LEU A 144 -10.43 -14.83 23.39
N ARG A 145 -9.30 -15.51 23.65
CA ARG A 145 -8.51 -16.24 22.67
C ARG A 145 -9.32 -17.32 21.96
N GLU A 146 -10.05 -18.13 22.73
CA GLU A 146 -10.94 -19.16 22.17
C GLU A 146 -11.99 -18.53 21.25
N LYS A 147 -12.64 -17.45 21.71
CA LYS A 147 -13.65 -16.74 20.93
C LYS A 147 -13.10 -16.08 19.66
N ILE A 148 -11.89 -15.52 19.70
CA ILE A 148 -11.24 -14.92 18.52
C ILE A 148 -10.89 -15.99 17.49
N LYS A 149 -10.32 -17.12 17.92
CA LYS A 149 -9.96 -18.24 17.03
C LYS A 149 -11.18 -18.89 16.38
N ALA A 150 -12.32 -18.87 17.08
CA ALA A 150 -13.59 -19.35 16.54
C ALA A 150 -14.24 -18.42 15.50
N LEU A 151 -13.71 -17.20 15.26
CA LEU A 151 -14.29 -16.26 14.29
C LEU A 151 -14.09 -16.71 12.83
N ASP A 152 -12.91 -17.22 12.46
CA ASP A 152 -12.59 -17.72 11.13
C ASP A 152 -11.34 -18.62 11.20
N GLU A 153 -11.34 -19.74 10.49
CA GLU A 153 -10.25 -20.73 10.49
C GLU A 153 -8.89 -20.17 10.01
N ARG A 154 -8.91 -19.07 9.24
CA ARG A 154 -7.71 -18.42 8.70
C ARG A 154 -7.08 -17.43 9.68
N VAL A 155 -7.67 -17.24 10.87
CA VAL A 155 -7.10 -16.41 11.91
C VAL A 155 -5.84 -17.08 12.46
N THR A 156 -4.73 -16.34 12.46
CA THR A 156 -3.45 -16.81 12.99
C THR A 156 -3.04 -15.98 14.21
N GLU A 157 -2.48 -16.67 15.20
CA GLU A 157 -1.98 -16.07 16.44
C GLU A 157 -0.45 -15.98 16.39
N LYS A 158 0.10 -14.82 16.73
CA LYS A 158 1.55 -14.59 16.77
C LYS A 158 1.97 -13.91 18.06
N PHE A 159 2.85 -14.56 18.80
CA PHE A 159 3.48 -14.02 20.00
C PHE A 159 4.66 -13.12 19.65
N ASN A 160 4.62 -11.86 20.10
CA ASN A 160 5.70 -10.89 19.98
C ASN A 160 6.14 -10.44 21.37
N GLN A 161 7.32 -9.83 21.48
CA GLN A 161 7.92 -9.47 22.78
C GLN A 161 7.01 -8.73 23.76
N LYS A 162 6.10 -7.87 23.27
CA LYS A 162 5.24 -7.01 24.11
C LYS A 162 3.75 -7.28 23.94
N TYR A 163 3.34 -8.04 22.92
CA TYR A 163 1.93 -8.23 22.59
C TYR A 163 1.70 -9.50 21.79
N ILE A 164 0.45 -9.95 21.78
CA ILE A 164 -0.05 -11.12 21.08
C ILE A 164 -0.90 -10.60 19.93
N ALA A 165 -0.50 -10.92 18.69
CA ALA A 165 -1.15 -10.42 17.49
C ALA A 165 -2.08 -11.47 16.90
N TYR A 166 -3.32 -11.09 16.60
CA TYR A 166 -4.25 -11.89 15.82
C TYR A 166 -4.38 -11.32 14.41
N LYS A 167 -4.10 -12.17 13.44
CA LYS A 167 -3.95 -11.79 12.05
C LYS A 167 -4.90 -12.57 11.16
N PHE A 168 -5.41 -11.89 10.16
CA PHE A 168 -6.11 -12.51 9.05
C PHE A 168 -5.25 -12.34 7.79
N CYS A 169 -4.85 -13.48 7.19
CA CYS A 169 -3.78 -13.55 6.19
C CYS A 169 -2.44 -12.96 6.70
N LYS A 170 -2.08 -11.74 6.27
CA LYS A 170 -0.78 -11.11 6.59
C LYS A 170 -0.92 -9.92 7.56
N ILE A 171 -2.13 -9.45 7.83
CA ILE A 171 -2.39 -8.18 8.50
C ILE A 171 -3.06 -8.45 9.86
N SER A 172 -2.58 -7.76 10.91
CA SER A 172 -3.20 -7.78 12.23
C SER A 172 -4.49 -6.98 12.23
N PHE A 173 -5.56 -7.57 12.79
CA PHE A 173 -6.81 -6.87 13.04
C PHE A 173 -6.98 -6.52 14.53
N VAL A 174 -6.36 -7.31 15.43
CA VAL A 174 -6.27 -6.99 16.85
C VAL A 174 -4.92 -7.41 17.45
N ASP A 175 -4.32 -6.53 18.22
CA ASP A 175 -3.14 -6.81 19.03
C ASP A 175 -3.49 -6.70 20.52
N ILE A 176 -3.10 -7.70 21.32
CA ILE A 176 -3.40 -7.78 22.76
C ILE A 176 -2.13 -7.58 23.58
N VAL A 177 -2.16 -6.60 24.48
CA VAL A 177 -1.12 -6.36 25.49
C VAL A 177 -1.64 -6.81 26.85
N VAL A 178 -0.91 -7.71 27.50
CA VAL A 178 -1.24 -8.20 28.85
C VAL A 178 -0.90 -7.13 29.89
N GLN A 179 -1.82 -6.91 30.83
CA GLN A 179 -1.61 -6.06 31.99
C GLN A 179 -1.93 -6.81 33.29
N GLU A 180 -1.56 -6.21 34.42
CA GLU A 180 -1.79 -6.79 35.75
C GLU A 180 -3.29 -6.95 36.05
N LYS A 181 -4.11 -5.95 35.72
CA LYS A 181 -5.55 -5.89 36.02
C LYS A 181 -6.46 -6.33 34.86
N GLY A 182 -5.92 -6.62 33.68
CA GLY A 182 -6.72 -6.90 32.49
C GLY A 182 -5.91 -6.95 31.21
N LEU A 183 -6.56 -6.65 30.08
CA LEU A 183 -5.95 -6.66 28.75
C LEU A 183 -6.16 -5.31 28.06
N LYS A 184 -5.17 -4.87 27.28
CA LYS A 184 -5.32 -3.78 26.32
C LYS A 184 -5.41 -4.35 24.92
N LEU A 185 -6.48 -4.05 24.22
CA LEU A 185 -6.73 -4.45 22.85
C LEU A 185 -6.51 -3.25 21.94
N TYR A 186 -5.69 -3.41 20.91
CA TYR A 186 -5.47 -2.44 19.86
C TYR A 186 -6.13 -2.95 18.58
N LEU A 187 -7.18 -2.26 18.15
CA LEU A 187 -8.01 -2.67 17.02
C LEU A 187 -7.67 -1.84 15.79
N LYS A 188 -7.57 -2.49 14.64
CA LYS A 188 -7.33 -1.84 13.35
C LYS A 188 -8.62 -1.31 12.74
N MET A 189 -9.22 -0.31 13.38
CA MET A 189 -10.40 0.41 12.90
C MET A 189 -10.44 1.83 13.49
N GLU A 190 -11.15 2.74 12.82
CA GLU A 190 -11.41 4.11 13.29
C GLU A 190 -12.53 4.16 14.33
N LEU A 191 -12.46 5.12 15.27
CA LEU A 191 -13.42 5.29 16.37
C LEU A 191 -14.82 5.73 15.90
N ASN A 192 -14.91 6.34 14.70
CA ASN A 192 -16.10 7.01 14.16
C ASN A 192 -17.28 6.08 13.79
N GLU A 193 -17.24 4.80 14.16
CA GLU A 193 -18.26 3.81 13.83
C GLU A 193 -18.87 3.09 15.05
N LEU A 194 -18.61 3.58 16.28
CA LEU A 194 -19.08 2.93 17.50
C LEU A 194 -20.39 3.53 18.04
N GLN A 195 -21.32 2.64 18.40
CA GLN A 195 -22.52 2.97 19.17
C GLN A 195 -22.14 3.52 20.55
N ASP A 196 -22.83 4.55 21.01
CA ASP A 196 -22.50 5.25 22.26
C ASP A 196 -22.65 4.33 23.50
N GLU A 197 -23.58 3.37 23.47
CA GLU A 197 -23.74 2.36 24.53
C GLU A 197 -22.49 1.48 24.75
N ILE A 198 -21.68 1.26 23.71
CA ILE A 198 -20.43 0.50 23.80
C ILE A 198 -19.34 1.36 24.44
N LYS A 199 -19.32 2.66 24.14
CA LYS A 199 -18.37 3.62 24.72
C LYS A 199 -18.61 3.84 26.22
N GLU A 200 -19.85 3.72 26.68
CA GLU A 200 -20.16 3.81 28.11
C GLU A 200 -19.74 2.55 28.88
N LYS A 201 -19.76 1.38 28.24
CA LYS A 201 -19.42 0.09 28.87
C LYS A 201 -17.94 -0.25 28.81
N LEU A 202 -17.21 0.29 27.83
CA LEU A 202 -15.79 0.02 27.61
C LEU A 202 -14.99 1.32 27.66
N LYS A 203 -13.80 1.26 28.27
CA LYS A 203 -12.82 2.36 28.17
C LYS A 203 -12.17 2.30 26.78
N ILE A 204 -12.63 3.17 25.88
CA ILE A 204 -12.15 3.26 24.50
C ILE A 204 -11.43 4.59 24.28
N GLU A 205 -10.25 4.54 23.67
CA GLU A 205 -9.48 5.72 23.30
C GLU A 205 -9.05 5.64 21.83
N ASP A 206 -9.18 6.76 21.11
CA ASP A 206 -8.45 6.94 19.86
C ASP A 206 -6.98 7.18 20.19
N VAL A 207 -6.14 6.39 19.53
CA VAL A 207 -4.71 6.41 19.74
C VAL A 207 -3.98 6.55 18.39
N SER A 208 -4.66 6.90 17.29
CA SER A 208 -4.11 7.07 15.94
C SER A 208 -2.83 7.94 15.88
N GLU A 209 -2.74 8.98 16.71
CA GLU A 209 -1.59 9.91 16.74
C GLU A 209 -0.41 9.46 17.65
N ILE A 210 -0.56 8.35 18.39
CA ILE A 210 0.46 7.90 19.35
C ILE A 210 1.33 6.80 18.72
N GLY A 211 2.66 7.01 18.71
CA GLY A 211 3.61 6.00 18.23
C GLY A 211 3.61 4.73 19.09
N ARG A 212 3.33 3.57 18.49
CA ARG A 212 3.25 2.26 19.17
C ARG A 212 3.97 1.14 18.41
N PRO A 213 4.42 0.09 19.11
CA PRO A 213 4.99 -1.11 18.48
C PRO A 213 3.93 -2.09 17.93
N CYS A 214 2.64 -1.84 18.17
CA CYS A 214 1.49 -2.65 17.74
C CYS A 214 0.63 -1.92 16.70
N VAL A 215 -0.19 -2.67 15.96
CA VAL A 215 -1.08 -2.18 14.91
C VAL A 215 -2.47 -1.95 15.50
N GLY A 216 -3.02 -0.75 15.33
CA GLY A 216 -4.39 -0.44 15.72
C GLY A 216 -4.54 1.02 16.15
N ASN A 217 -5.58 1.67 15.64
CA ASN A 217 -5.87 3.10 15.89
C ASN A 217 -6.78 3.29 17.09
N MET A 218 -7.48 2.23 17.53
CA MET A 218 -8.39 2.26 18.66
C MET A 218 -7.89 1.35 19.79
N LYS A 219 -7.80 1.89 21.01
CA LYS A 219 -7.43 1.15 22.23
C LYS A 219 -8.69 0.85 23.02
N VAL A 220 -8.84 -0.39 23.48
CA VAL A 220 -9.94 -0.84 24.36
C VAL A 220 -9.35 -1.55 25.57
N GLU A 221 -9.80 -1.20 26.77
CA GLU A 221 -9.39 -1.89 28.01
C GLU A 221 -10.43 -2.93 28.42
N LEU A 222 -9.99 -4.17 28.62
CA LEU A 222 -10.81 -5.30 29.08
C LEU A 222 -10.37 -5.70 30.48
N GLU A 223 -11.15 -5.29 31.48
CA GLU A 223 -10.88 -5.54 32.90
C GLU A 223 -11.83 -6.57 33.53
N THR A 224 -13.00 -6.84 32.92
CA THR A 224 -14.02 -7.73 33.50
C THR A 224 -14.59 -8.71 32.47
N LYS A 225 -15.17 -9.82 32.93
CA LYS A 225 -15.69 -10.88 32.04
C LYS A 225 -16.94 -10.44 31.30
N GLU A 226 -17.74 -9.60 31.92
CA GLU A 226 -18.98 -9.03 31.40
C GLU A 226 -18.71 -8.16 30.16
N ASN A 227 -17.48 -7.64 30.04
CA ASN A 227 -17.04 -6.82 28.92
C ASN A 227 -16.53 -7.63 27.72
N ILE A 228 -16.31 -8.94 27.88
CA ILE A 228 -15.82 -9.81 26.78
C ILE A 228 -16.73 -9.80 25.56
N PRO A 229 -18.08 -9.92 25.67
CA PRO A 229 -18.97 -9.89 24.50
C PRO A 229 -18.87 -8.58 23.71
N TYR A 230 -18.74 -7.44 24.40
CA TYR A 230 -18.59 -6.14 23.76
C TYR A 230 -17.24 -6.01 23.03
N CYS A 231 -16.14 -6.41 23.68
CA CYS A 231 -14.83 -6.44 23.04
C CYS A 231 -14.81 -7.40 21.83
N LEU A 232 -15.46 -8.56 21.92
CA LEU A 232 -15.55 -9.50 20.80
C LEU A 232 -16.33 -8.91 19.63
N GLY A 233 -17.41 -8.18 19.89
CA GLY A 233 -18.16 -7.45 18.85
C GLY A 233 -17.27 -6.49 18.06
N LEU A 234 -16.43 -5.72 18.76
CA LEU A 234 -15.46 -4.81 18.13
C LEU A 234 -14.38 -5.56 17.33
N ILE A 235 -13.86 -6.66 17.88
CA ILE A 235 -12.89 -7.51 17.18
C ILE A 235 -13.48 -8.08 15.89
N LYS A 236 -14.75 -8.53 15.94
CA LYS A 236 -15.46 -9.05 14.78
C LYS A 236 -15.62 -7.97 13.71
N GLN A 237 -16.01 -6.75 14.08
CA GLN A 237 -16.09 -5.62 13.14
C GLN A 237 -14.73 -5.30 12.50
N ALA A 238 -13.64 -5.28 13.29
CA ALA A 238 -12.29 -5.07 12.76
C ALA A 238 -11.89 -6.16 11.75
N LEU A 239 -12.25 -7.42 12.02
CA LEU A 239 -12.03 -8.53 11.09
C LEU A 239 -12.87 -8.39 9.82
N GLU A 240 -14.17 -8.11 9.95
CA GLU A 240 -15.10 -7.93 8.82
C GLU A 240 -14.66 -6.79 7.90
N LYS A 241 -14.21 -5.65 8.44
CA LYS A 241 -13.63 -4.56 7.64
C LYS A 241 -12.41 -5.02 6.85
N GLN A 242 -11.53 -5.79 7.49
CA GLN A 242 -10.35 -6.34 6.82
C GLN A 242 -10.71 -7.35 5.72
N MET A 243 -11.84 -8.06 5.85
CA MET A 243 -12.37 -8.95 4.81
C MET A 243 -13.07 -8.18 3.69
N GLY A 244 -13.93 -7.21 4.01
CA GLY A 244 -14.72 -6.42 3.07
C GLY A 244 -13.91 -5.40 2.26
N GLY A 245 -12.78 -4.92 2.78
CA GLY A 245 -11.85 -4.06 2.05
C GLY A 245 -11.20 -4.71 0.82
N ARG A 246 -11.34 -6.04 0.63
CA ARG A 246 -10.90 -6.76 -0.57
C ARG A 246 -11.95 -6.85 -1.69
N ASN A 247 -13.22 -6.55 -1.42
CA ASN A 247 -14.30 -6.61 -2.40
C ASN A 247 -14.56 -5.28 -3.12
N ARG A 248 -13.67 -4.28 -2.94
CA ARG A 248 -13.63 -3.05 -3.75
C ARG A 248 -12.43 -3.12 -4.68
N GLN A 249 -12.56 -3.91 -5.74
CA GLN A 249 -11.74 -3.85 -6.95
C GLN A 249 -12.64 -3.87 -8.16
#